data_AF-A0A6M3ZRR7-F1
#
_entry.id   AF-A0A6M3ZRR7-F1
#
_cell.length_a   1.000
_cell.length_b   1.000
_cell.length_c   1.000
_cell.angle_alpha   90.00
_cell.angle_beta   90.00
_cell.angle_gamma   90.00
#
_symmetry.space_group_name_H-M   'P 1'
#
loop_
_entity.id
_entity.type
_entity.pdbx_description
1 polymer ?
#
loop_
_entity_poly.entity_id
_entity_poly.type
_entity_poly.pdbx_seq_one_letter_code
_entity_poly.pdbx_strand_id
1 'polypeptide(L)'
;MPLTPVVTLHLAATLAAVLIGPLALWTRLSRTVRPRWHRALGYAWFTCMVATVCSALFIRSHDLPNMAGYTPLHLLVPVTAFLLYRGICAVIRGDIALHRRIMQRVYLGACVVAGAFTLLPSRYLGQLVWGQWLGWL
;
A
#
# COMPACT_ATOMS: atom_id res chain seq x y z
N MET A 1 -13.89 0.99 -14.62
CA MET A 1 -12.78 1.93 -14.94
C MET A 1 -11.88 1.33 -16.00
N PRO A 2 -11.43 2.10 -16.99
CA PRO A 2 -10.45 1.62 -17.96
C PRO A 2 -9.10 1.36 -17.28
N LEU A 3 -8.39 0.30 -17.71
CA LEU A 3 -7.02 -0.01 -17.28
C LEU A 3 -6.02 0.93 -17.99
N THR A 4 -5.98 2.18 -17.54
CA THR A 4 -4.99 3.15 -18.02
C THR A 4 -3.59 2.76 -17.52
N PRO A 5 -2.51 3.23 -18.18
CA PRO A 5 -1.14 2.95 -17.72
C PRO A 5 -0.89 3.31 -16.25
N VAL A 6 -1.49 4.40 -15.78
CA VAL A 6 -1.41 4.86 -14.38
C VAL A 6 -2.11 3.86 -13.44
N VAL A 7 -3.30 3.40 -13.79
CA VAL A 7 -4.04 2.41 -12.99
C VAL A 7 -3.29 1.09 -12.94
N THR A 8 -2.74 0.63 -14.08
CA THR A 8 -1.94 -0.60 -14.15
C THR A 8 -0.68 -0.51 -13.30
N LEU A 9 0.05 0.63 -13.36
CA LEU A 9 1.21 0.88 -12.52
C LEU A 9 0.82 0.85 -11.03
N HIS A 10 -0.25 1.54 -10.66
CA HIS A 10 -0.75 1.57 -9.28
C HIS A 10 -1.11 0.17 -8.77
N LEU A 11 -1.85 -0.60 -9.58
CA LEU A 11 -2.25 -1.96 -9.26
C LEU A 11 -1.04 -2.88 -9.09
N ALA A 12 -0.08 -2.84 -10.02
CA ALA A 12 1.13 -3.64 -9.94
C ALA A 12 1.97 -3.28 -8.70
N ALA A 13 2.15 -1.99 -8.43
CA ALA A 13 2.91 -1.51 -7.28
C ALA A 13 2.25 -1.88 -5.94
N THR A 14 0.92 -1.76 -5.84
CA THR A 14 0.17 -2.11 -4.62
C THR A 14 0.21 -3.60 -4.35
N LEU A 15 0.00 -4.44 -5.36
CA LEU A 15 0.09 -5.90 -5.22
C LEU A 15 1.51 -6.33 -4.80
N ALA A 16 2.54 -5.77 -5.43
CA ALA A 16 3.93 -6.02 -5.03
C ALA A 16 4.19 -5.57 -3.59
N ALA A 17 3.71 -4.39 -3.17
CA ALA A 17 3.86 -3.90 -1.80
C ALA A 17 3.16 -4.80 -0.77
N VAL A 18 1.97 -5.31 -1.08
CA VAL A 18 1.23 -6.26 -0.23
C VAL A 18 2.02 -7.56 -0.05
N LEU A 19 2.68 -8.07 -1.10
CA LEU A 19 3.46 -9.31 -1.03
C LEU A 19 4.83 -9.13 -0.36
N ILE A 20 5.54 -8.03 -0.64
CA ILE A 20 6.88 -7.78 -0.11
C ILE A 20 6.83 -7.37 1.36
N GLY A 21 5.80 -6.64 1.79
CA GLY A 21 5.68 -6.11 3.16
C GLY A 21 5.81 -7.17 4.27
N PRO A 22 5.07 -8.30 4.23
CA PRO A 22 5.21 -9.38 5.21
C PRO A 22 6.61 -9.98 5.21
N LEU A 23 7.23 -10.13 4.04
CA LEU A 23 8.60 -10.64 3.93
C LEU A 23 9.60 -9.67 4.58
N ALA A 24 9.47 -8.38 4.31
CA ALA A 24 10.29 -7.33 4.92
C ALA A 24 10.14 -7.28 6.45
N LEU A 25 8.92 -7.45 6.95
CA LEU A 25 8.63 -7.52 8.38
C LEU A 25 9.16 -8.81 9.01
N TRP A 26 8.94 -9.96 8.37
CA TRP A 26 9.38 -11.27 8.86
C TRP A 26 10.90 -11.33 9.02
N THR A 27 11.66 -10.79 8.07
CA THR A 27 13.13 -10.75 8.16
C THR A 27 13.66 -9.94 9.34
N ARG A 28 12.82 -9.11 9.98
CA ARG A 28 13.19 -8.30 11.15
C ARG A 28 12.51 -8.73 12.45
N LEU A 29 11.30 -9.29 12.38
CA LEU A 29 10.49 -9.68 13.54
C LEU A 29 10.59 -11.17 13.89
N SER A 30 11.16 -11.99 12.99
CA SER A 30 11.44 -13.40 13.26
C SER A 30 12.47 -13.57 14.39
N ARG A 31 12.45 -14.76 15.02
CA ARG A 31 13.46 -15.21 15.99
C ARG A 31 14.89 -15.05 15.46
N THR A 32 15.07 -15.27 14.16
CA THR A 32 16.35 -15.05 13.47
C THR A 32 16.28 -13.76 12.66
N VAL A 33 17.02 -12.74 13.09
CA VAL A 33 17.09 -11.45 12.39
C VAL A 33 17.98 -11.56 11.17
N ARG A 34 17.48 -11.12 10.01
CA ARG A 34 18.19 -11.16 8.72
C ARG A 34 18.38 -9.73 8.17
N PRO A 35 19.39 -8.98 8.64
CA PRO A 35 19.47 -7.54 8.40
C PRO A 35 19.78 -7.15 6.95
N ARG A 36 20.48 -8.01 6.17
CA ARG A 36 20.74 -7.75 4.74
C ARG A 36 19.45 -7.89 3.93
N TRP A 37 18.70 -8.96 4.16
CA TRP A 37 17.41 -9.21 3.51
C TRP A 37 16.35 -8.18 3.89
N HIS A 38 16.30 -7.77 5.16
CA HIS A 38 15.40 -6.71 5.60
C HIS A 38 15.65 -5.39 4.86
N ARG A 39 16.92 -5.02 4.63
CA ARG A 39 17.26 -3.82 3.84
C ARG A 39 16.83 -3.95 2.38
N ALA A 40 17.17 -5.06 1.72
CA ALA A 40 16.79 -5.28 0.33
C ALA A 40 15.27 -5.25 0.13
N LEU A 41 14.52 -6.02 0.92
CA LEU A 41 13.06 -6.07 0.88
C LEU A 41 12.44 -4.74 1.32
N GLY A 42 13.04 -4.06 2.30
CA GLY A 42 12.61 -2.74 2.76
C GLY A 42 12.73 -1.67 1.68
N TYR A 43 13.84 -1.64 0.92
CA TYR A 43 13.99 -0.74 -0.22
C TYR A 43 13.01 -1.08 -1.35
N ALA A 44 12.87 -2.36 -1.70
CA ALA A 44 11.91 -2.79 -2.72
C ALA A 44 10.48 -2.37 -2.33
N TRP A 45 10.07 -2.66 -1.10
CA TRP A 45 8.76 -2.28 -0.57
C TRP A 45 8.56 -0.76 -0.56
N PHE A 46 9.55 0.01 -0.08
CA PHE A 46 9.47 1.48 -0.06
C PHE A 46 9.30 2.06 -1.47
N THR A 47 10.03 1.54 -2.46
CA THR A 47 9.89 1.96 -3.86
C THR A 47 8.48 1.67 -4.40
N CYS A 48 7.93 0.49 -4.12
CA CYS A 48 6.55 0.16 -4.48
C CYS A 48 5.54 1.10 -3.81
N MET A 49 5.75 1.44 -2.54
CA MET A 49 4.89 2.37 -1.80
C MET A 49 4.95 3.79 -2.36
N VAL A 50 6.12 4.28 -2.74
CA VAL A 50 6.27 5.59 -3.41
C VAL A 50 5.55 5.58 -4.75
N ALA A 51 5.76 4.56 -5.58
CA ALA A 51 5.05 4.43 -6.86
C ALA A 51 3.52 4.38 -6.66
N THR A 52 3.05 3.69 -5.62
CA THR A 52 1.64 3.61 -5.23
C THR A 52 1.08 5.00 -4.90
N VAL A 53 1.73 5.75 -4.01
CA VAL A 53 1.29 7.09 -3.58
C VAL A 53 1.31 8.06 -4.76
N CYS A 54 2.37 8.07 -5.58
CA CYS A 54 2.47 8.96 -6.73
C CYS A 54 1.40 8.66 -7.78
N SER A 55 1.21 7.39 -8.15
CA SER A 55 0.19 7.01 -9.13
C SER A 55 -1.24 7.26 -8.63
N ALA A 56 -1.50 7.10 -7.33
CA ALA A 56 -2.81 7.34 -6.73
C ALA A 56 -3.30 8.79 -6.92
N LEU A 57 -2.40 9.78 -6.97
CA LEU A 57 -2.75 11.19 -7.18
C LEU A 57 -3.47 11.45 -8.50
N PHE A 58 -3.24 10.59 -9.49
CA PHE A 58 -3.78 10.72 -10.85
C PHE A 58 -5.00 9.82 -11.10
N ILE A 59 -5.36 8.96 -10.15
CA ILE A 59 -6.55 8.11 -10.25
C ILE A 59 -7.75 8.93 -9.77
N ARG A 60 -8.89 8.78 -10.47
CA ARG A 60 -10.15 9.45 -10.14
C ARG A 60 -11.27 8.43 -10.11
N SER A 61 -12.15 8.51 -9.12
CA SER A 61 -13.31 7.62 -8.95
C SER A 61 -14.54 8.43 -8.63
N HIS A 62 -15.65 8.08 -9.29
CA HIS A 62 -16.96 8.68 -9.07
C HIS A 62 -17.95 7.71 -8.39
N ASP A 63 -17.47 6.55 -7.96
CA ASP A 63 -18.30 5.46 -7.42
C ASP A 63 -18.68 5.66 -5.93
N LEU A 64 -18.06 6.64 -5.27
CA LEU A 64 -18.37 7.06 -3.90
C LEU A 64 -18.58 8.58 -3.87
N PRO A 65 -19.16 9.13 -2.78
CA PRO A 65 -19.12 10.57 -2.53
C PRO A 65 -17.70 11.11 -2.73
N ASN A 66 -17.56 12.06 -3.64
CA ASN A 66 -16.27 12.56 -4.10
C ASN A 66 -16.35 14.06 -4.38
N MET A 67 -15.20 14.73 -4.30
CA MET A 67 -15.02 16.11 -4.75
C MET A 67 -14.09 16.09 -5.96
N ALA A 68 -14.58 16.45 -7.14
CA ALA A 68 -13.82 16.41 -8.39
C ALA A 68 -13.14 15.05 -8.70
N GLY A 69 -13.78 13.94 -8.33
CA GLY A 69 -13.27 12.58 -8.52
C GLY A 69 -12.27 12.09 -7.45
N TYR A 70 -11.97 12.93 -6.44
CA TYR A 70 -11.23 12.52 -5.25
C TYR A 70 -12.20 11.97 -4.20
N THR A 71 -12.07 10.68 -3.92
CA THR A 71 -12.82 9.98 -2.86
C THR A 71 -12.10 10.06 -1.51
N PRO A 72 -12.77 9.76 -0.38
CA PRO A 72 -12.14 9.72 0.94
C PRO A 72 -10.87 8.85 1.03
N LEU A 73 -10.74 7.82 0.18
CA LEU A 73 -9.52 7.00 0.08
C LEU A 73 -8.27 7.80 -0.32
N HIS A 74 -8.43 8.92 -1.03
CA HIS A 74 -7.30 9.77 -1.40
C HIS A 74 -6.64 10.41 -0.17
N LEU A 75 -7.32 10.48 0.97
CA LEU A 75 -6.70 10.92 2.23
C LEU A 75 -5.59 9.97 2.69
N LEU A 76 -5.61 8.69 2.27
CA LEU A 76 -4.53 7.76 2.54
C LEU A 76 -3.23 8.15 1.83
N VAL A 77 -3.29 8.88 0.73
CA VAL A 77 -2.12 9.28 -0.06
C VAL A 77 -1.19 10.21 0.76
N PRO A 78 -1.62 11.40 1.21
CA PRO A 78 -0.77 12.28 2.01
C PRO A 78 -0.41 11.66 3.37
N VAL A 79 -1.31 10.91 4.00
CA VAL A 79 -1.04 10.22 5.27
C VAL A 79 0.07 9.18 5.11
N THR A 80 -0.01 8.35 4.07
CA THR A 80 1.00 7.32 3.78
C THR A 80 2.34 7.97 3.42
N ALA A 81 2.34 9.00 2.56
CA ALA A 81 3.55 9.74 2.20
C ALA A 81 4.26 10.32 3.43
N PHE A 82 3.50 10.97 4.31
CA PHE A 82 4.01 11.54 5.56
C PHE A 82 4.59 10.48 6.49
N LEU A 83 3.88 9.35 6.67
CA LEU A 83 4.36 8.25 7.51
C LEU A 83 5.62 7.59 6.93
N LEU A 84 5.70 7.40 5.62
CA LEU A 84 6.90 6.90 4.95
C LEU A 84 8.10 7.81 5.22
N TYR A 85 7.92 9.13 5.02
CA TYR A 85 8.94 10.13 5.33
C TYR A 85 9.37 10.04 6.80
N ARG A 86 8.43 10.06 7.73
CA ARG A 86 8.72 9.96 9.17
C ARG A 86 9.44 8.66 9.54
N GLY A 87 9.08 7.55 8.90
CA GLY A 87 9.71 6.26 9.13
C GLY A 87 11.15 6.21 8.64
N ILE A 88 11.48 6.87 7.53
CA ILE A 88 12.85 7.04 7.06
C ILE A 88 13.65 7.97 7.99
N CYS A 89 13.08 9.11 8.38
CA CYS A 89 13.73 10.01 9.34
C CYS A 89 13.97 9.34 10.71
N ALA A 90 13.12 8.40 11.13
CA ALA A 90 13.31 7.65 12.37
C ALA A 90 14.52 6.72 12.28
N VAL A 91 14.69 5.97 11.17
CA VAL A 91 15.86 5.09 11.00
C VAL A 91 17.16 5.87 10.83
N ILE A 92 17.14 7.02 10.15
CA ILE A 92 18.31 7.91 10.01
C ILE A 92 18.76 8.43 11.39
N ARG A 93 17.82 8.74 12.27
CA ARG A 93 18.11 9.18 13.66
C ARG A 93 18.46 8.02 14.61
N GLY A 94 18.51 6.77 14.12
CA GLY A 94 18.73 5.60 14.95
C GLY A 94 17.54 5.17 15.81
N ASP A 95 16.37 5.82 15.69
CA ASP A 95 15.16 5.43 16.41
C ASP A 95 14.45 4.26 15.71
N ILE A 96 15.01 3.07 15.93
CA ILE A 96 14.51 1.81 15.35
C ILE A 96 13.12 1.46 15.89
N ALA A 97 12.83 1.82 17.15
CA ALA A 97 11.53 1.53 17.76
C ALA A 97 10.41 2.33 17.08
N LEU A 98 10.64 3.60 16.79
CA LEU A 98 9.72 4.43 16.02
C LEU A 98 9.63 3.97 14.56
N HIS A 99 10.76 3.72 13.89
CA HIS A 99 10.77 3.20 12.52
C HIS A 99 9.89 1.94 12.40
N ARG A 100 10.10 0.95 13.29
CA ARG A 100 9.31 -0.29 13.33
C ARG A 100 7.81 -0.03 13.48
N ARG A 101 7.43 0.80 14.46
CA ARG A 101 6.00 1.12 14.73
C ARG A 101 5.36 1.80 13.53
N ILE A 102 6.05 2.74 12.89
CA ILE A 102 5.55 3.44 11.70
C ILE A 102 5.39 2.46 10.54
N MET A 103 6.40 1.65 10.22
CA MET A 103 6.36 0.71 9.10
C MET A 103 5.23 -0.32 9.26
N GLN A 104 5.01 -0.84 10.47
CA GLN A 104 3.87 -1.72 10.76
C GLN A 104 2.53 -1.02 10.54
N ARG A 105 2.37 0.22 11.01
CA ARG A 105 1.14 1.00 10.82
C ARG A 105 0.88 1.31 9.35
N VAL A 106 1.91 1.67 8.59
CA VAL A 106 1.78 1.90 7.15
C VAL A 106 1.37 0.62 6.44
N TYR A 107 2.01 -0.52 6.73
CA TYR A 107 1.63 -1.79 6.13
C TYR A 107 0.17 -2.17 6.44
N LEU A 108 -0.25 -2.09 7.71
CA LEU A 108 -1.63 -2.40 8.09
C LEU A 108 -2.64 -1.42 7.47
N GLY A 109 -2.37 -0.11 7.50
CA GLY A 109 -3.30 0.89 6.97
C GLY A 109 -3.34 0.95 5.44
N ALA A 110 -2.18 1.09 4.81
CA ALA A 110 -2.06 1.37 3.39
C ALA A 110 -2.04 0.10 2.51
N CYS A 111 -1.70 -1.08 3.05
CA CYS A 111 -1.76 -2.33 2.30
C CYS A 111 -3.00 -3.15 2.70
N VAL A 112 -3.16 -3.46 3.99
CA VAL A 112 -4.24 -4.36 4.43
C VAL A 112 -5.60 -3.68 4.40
N VAL A 113 -5.76 -2.56 5.12
CA VAL A 113 -7.06 -1.85 5.18
C VAL A 113 -7.43 -1.29 3.82
N ALA A 114 -6.52 -0.59 3.13
CA ALA A 114 -6.78 -0.09 1.79
C ALA A 114 -7.10 -1.22 0.79
N GLY A 115 -6.39 -2.34 0.84
CA GLY A 115 -6.67 -3.52 0.01
C GLY A 115 -8.03 -4.14 0.30
N ALA A 116 -8.47 -4.17 1.56
CA ALA A 116 -9.83 -4.60 1.89
C ALA A 116 -10.88 -3.67 1.25
N PHE A 117 -10.65 -2.36 1.23
CA PHE A 117 -11.54 -1.41 0.56
C PHE A 117 -11.58 -1.58 -0.97
N THR A 118 -10.49 -2.04 -1.60
CA THR A 118 -10.49 -2.31 -3.04
C THR A 118 -11.23 -3.59 -3.41
N LEU A 119 -11.34 -4.53 -2.47
CA LEU A 119 -12.12 -5.75 -2.61
C LEU A 119 -13.62 -5.57 -2.34
N LEU A 120 -14.12 -4.36 -2.05
CA LEU A 120 -15.56 -4.16 -1.94
C LEU A 120 -16.29 -4.55 -3.24
N PRO A 121 -17.47 -5.20 -3.17
CA PRO A 121 -18.24 -5.64 -4.35
C PRO A 121 -18.51 -4.56 -5.41
N SER A 122 -18.59 -3.30 -4.98
CA SER A 122 -18.81 -2.13 -5.85
C SER A 122 -17.55 -1.70 -6.62
N ARG A 123 -16.38 -2.27 -6.31
CA ARG A 123 -15.08 -1.92 -6.90
C ARG A 123 -14.67 -2.94 -7.94
N TYR A 124 -13.82 -2.51 -8.88
CA TYR A 124 -13.29 -3.35 -9.95
C TYR A 124 -12.70 -4.69 -9.47
N LEU A 125 -11.78 -4.68 -8.48
CA LEU A 125 -11.19 -5.92 -7.97
C LEU A 125 -12.20 -6.78 -7.21
N GLY A 126 -13.17 -6.17 -6.51
CA GLY A 126 -14.27 -6.89 -5.89
C GLY A 126 -15.16 -7.58 -6.91
N GLN A 127 -15.55 -6.90 -8.00
CA GLN A 127 -16.32 -7.51 -9.09
C GLN A 127 -15.57 -8.66 -9.76
N LEU A 128 -14.25 -8.50 -9.95
CA LEU A 128 -13.40 -9.55 -10.51
C LEU A 128 -13.35 -10.79 -9.60
N VAL A 129 -13.06 -10.60 -8.31
CA VAL A 129 -12.89 -11.71 -7.36
C VAL A 129 -14.24 -12.34 -6.99
N TRP A 130 -15.19 -11.54 -6.51
CA TRP A 130 -16.47 -12.05 -6.01
C TRP A 130 -17.44 -12.42 -7.13
N GLY A 131 -17.49 -11.64 -8.20
CA GLY A 131 -18.36 -11.90 -9.35
C GLY A 131 -17.75 -12.91 -10.31
N GLN A 132 -16.68 -12.54 -11.00
CA GLN A 132 -16.16 -13.36 -12.11
C GLN A 132 -15.49 -14.66 -11.66
N TRP A 133 -14.71 -14.65 -10.56
CA TRP A 133 -13.98 -15.84 -10.12
C TRP A 133 -14.80 -16.73 -9.19
N LEU A 134 -15.58 -16.13 -8.27
CA LEU A 134 -16.32 -16.87 -7.24
C LEU A 134 -17.82 -17.03 -7.55
N GLY A 135 -18.40 -16.21 -8.44
CA GLY A 135 -19.82 -16.31 -8.81
C GLY A 135 -20.81 -15.90 -7.72
N TRP A 136 -20.39 -15.08 -6.77
CA TRP A 136 -21.20 -14.67 -5.60
C TRP A 136 -21.98 -13.35 -5.80
N LEU A 137 -21.64 -12.58 -6.85
CA LEU A 137 -22.32 -11.35 -7.26
C LEU A 137 -22.97 -11.55 -8.63
#